data_AF-A0A4U3L2U1-F1
#
_entry.id   AF-A0A4U3L2U1-F1
#
_cell.length_a   1.000
_cell.length_b   1.000
_cell.length_c   1.000
_cell.angle_alpha   90.00
_cell.angle_beta   90.00
_cell.angle_gamma   90.00
#
_symmetry.space_group_name_H-M   'P 1'
#
loop_
_entity.id
_entity.type
_entity.pdbx_description
1 polymer ?
#
loop_
_entity_poly.entity_id
_entity_poly.type
_entity_poly.pdbx_seq_one_letter_code
_entity_poly.pdbx_strand_id
1 'polypeptide(L)'
;MQQKCCCIVTSAITRCWTETFLISKALFKQQLMRIIALYIDPNFPKNLKTESANDTGGKLGADQFQAQKGMFIETMQQFASCKEAITLTHPAFGNLTTTQWGIAEWKHTDHHLMQFGV
;
A
#
# COMPACT_ATOMS: atom_id res chain seq x y z
N MET A 1 -19.38 -3.03 -9.22
CA MET A 1 -18.45 -1.99 -8.68
C MET A 1 -17.32 -2.57 -7.80
N GLN A 2 -17.28 -3.89 -7.56
CA GLN A 2 -16.34 -4.55 -6.63
C GLN A 2 -15.01 -5.05 -7.25
N GLN A 3 -14.83 -4.93 -8.57
CA GLN A 3 -13.69 -5.54 -9.27
C GLN A 3 -12.42 -4.68 -9.29
N LYS A 4 -12.45 -3.45 -8.77
CA LYS A 4 -11.36 -2.48 -8.94
C LYS A 4 -10.20 -2.61 -7.94
N CYS A 5 -10.35 -3.39 -6.88
CA CYS A 5 -9.48 -3.26 -5.70
C CYS A 5 -8.41 -4.33 -5.55
N CYS A 6 -8.64 -5.53 -6.07
CA CYS A 6 -7.97 -6.68 -5.48
C CYS A 6 -6.48 -6.83 -5.86
N CYS A 7 -6.00 -6.04 -6.83
CA CYS A 7 -4.59 -6.01 -7.22
C CYS A 7 -3.76 -4.89 -6.56
N ILE A 8 -4.39 -3.92 -5.88
CA ILE A 8 -3.68 -2.71 -5.44
C ILE A 8 -2.78 -2.98 -4.23
N VAL A 9 -3.22 -3.80 -3.28
CA VAL A 9 -2.45 -4.06 -2.06
C VAL A 9 -1.38 -5.14 -2.28
N THR A 10 -1.67 -6.16 -3.09
CA THR A 10 -0.70 -7.22 -3.41
C THR A 10 0.44 -6.72 -4.29
N SER A 11 0.18 -5.83 -5.26
CA SER A 11 1.24 -5.33 -6.15
C SER A 11 2.16 -4.31 -5.47
N ALA A 12 1.62 -3.45 -4.60
CA ALA A 12 2.41 -2.46 -3.87
C ALA A 12 3.31 -3.14 -2.83
N ILE A 13 2.79 -4.12 -2.10
CA ILE A 13 3.61 -4.93 -1.17
C ILE A 13 4.63 -5.75 -1.98
N THR A 14 4.24 -6.53 -2.99
CA THR A 14 5.20 -7.40 -3.68
C THR A 14 6.29 -6.64 -4.47
N ARG A 15 5.96 -5.49 -5.08
CA ARG A 15 6.96 -4.65 -5.79
C ARG A 15 7.87 -3.88 -4.84
N CYS A 16 7.34 -3.40 -3.72
CA CYS A 16 8.17 -2.70 -2.74
C CYS A 16 9.23 -3.64 -2.12
N TRP A 17 8.98 -4.94 -2.08
CA TRP A 17 9.90 -5.94 -1.53
C TRP A 17 10.98 -6.40 -2.51
N THR A 18 10.83 -6.15 -3.82
CA THR A 18 11.72 -6.71 -4.85
C THR A 18 12.59 -5.67 -5.58
N GLU A 19 12.31 -4.37 -5.48
CA GLU A 19 13.07 -3.35 -6.21
C GLU A 19 13.84 -2.37 -5.30
N THR A 20 15.17 -2.41 -5.37
CA THR A 20 16.06 -1.38 -4.80
C THR A 20 16.00 -0.11 -5.64
N PHE A 21 15.19 0.87 -5.24
CA PHE A 21 15.07 2.14 -5.97
C PHE A 21 16.27 3.06 -5.70
N LEU A 22 16.93 3.55 -6.75
CA LEU A 22 18.07 4.48 -6.63
C LEU A 22 17.59 5.90 -6.29
N ILE A 23 18.23 6.49 -5.28
CA ILE A 23 17.79 7.68 -4.53
C ILE A 23 18.25 8.99 -5.21
N SER A 24 17.37 10.00 -5.30
CA SER A 24 17.83 11.40 -5.37
C SER A 24 16.91 12.44 -4.68
N LYS A 25 17.54 13.22 -3.78
CA LYS A 25 17.36 14.65 -3.44
C LYS A 25 15.98 15.28 -3.18
N ALA A 26 15.09 14.64 -2.44
CA ALA A 26 14.04 15.41 -1.74
C ALA A 26 13.75 14.90 -0.32
N LEU A 27 14.81 14.73 0.49
CA LEU A 27 14.71 14.29 1.88
C LEU A 27 13.69 15.13 2.69
N PHE A 28 13.65 16.45 2.49
CA PHE A 28 12.70 17.33 3.18
C PHE A 28 11.24 17.11 2.76
N LYS A 29 10.97 16.96 1.45
CA LYS A 29 9.61 16.70 0.93
C LYS A 29 9.12 15.33 1.41
N GLN A 30 9.95 14.30 1.34
CA GLN A 30 9.63 12.95 1.83
C GLN A 30 9.39 12.97 3.35
N GLN A 31 10.21 13.69 4.10
CA GLN A 31 10.05 13.86 5.54
C GLN A 31 8.73 14.55 5.90
N LEU A 32 8.37 15.62 5.19
CA LEU A 32 7.12 16.35 5.41
C LEU A 32 5.91 15.47 5.07
N MET A 33 5.93 14.81 3.91
CA MET A 33 4.88 13.86 3.49
C MET A 33 4.71 12.73 4.50
N ARG A 34 5.81 12.20 5.03
CA ARG A 34 5.81 11.19 6.08
C ARG A 34 5.12 11.69 7.34
N ILE A 35 5.49 12.87 7.83
CA ILE A 35 4.90 13.41 9.07
C ILE A 35 3.40 13.63 8.88
N ILE A 36 3.01 14.23 7.76
CA ILE A 36 1.60 14.52 7.47
C ILE A 36 0.82 13.21 7.38
N ALA A 37 1.23 12.27 6.53
CA ALA A 37 0.48 11.04 6.28
C ALA A 37 0.41 10.11 7.50
N LEU A 38 1.49 10.00 8.28
CA LEU A 38 1.53 9.05 9.40
C LEU A 38 0.91 9.63 10.68
N TYR A 39 1.00 10.94 10.93
CA TYR A 39 0.65 11.50 12.25
C TYR A 39 -0.35 12.65 12.24
N ILE A 40 -0.58 13.34 11.12
CA ILE A 40 -1.44 14.53 11.08
C ILE A 40 -2.75 14.25 10.36
N ASP A 41 -2.68 13.71 9.15
CA ASP A 41 -3.84 13.48 8.31
C ASP A 41 -4.42 12.08 8.60
N PRO A 42 -5.67 11.98 9.07
CA PRO A 42 -6.34 10.71 9.23
C PRO A 42 -6.87 10.15 7.89
N ASN A 43 -7.03 10.98 6.85
CA ASN A 43 -7.79 10.60 5.66
C ASN A 43 -6.98 10.82 4.37
N PHE A 44 -6.68 9.73 3.67
CA PHE A 44 -6.10 9.86 2.33
C PHE A 44 -7.08 10.52 1.35
N PRO A 45 -6.59 11.35 0.42
CA PRO A 45 -7.40 11.99 -0.60
C PRO A 45 -8.11 10.95 -1.47
N LYS A 46 -9.41 11.15 -1.66
CA LYS A 46 -10.25 10.31 -2.51
C LYS A 46 -10.09 10.70 -3.98
N ASN A 47 -10.32 9.74 -4.89
CA ASN A 47 -10.34 9.94 -6.35
C ASN A 47 -8.98 10.29 -7.00
N LEU A 48 -7.86 9.95 -6.35
CA LEU A 48 -6.57 10.00 -7.03
C LEU A 48 -6.50 8.90 -8.10
N LYS A 49 -5.87 9.23 -9.23
CA LYS A 49 -5.64 8.25 -10.30
C LYS A 49 -4.67 7.18 -9.79
N THR A 50 -5.14 5.94 -9.75
CA THR A 50 -4.27 4.78 -9.47
C THR A 50 -3.21 4.63 -10.55
N GLU A 51 -2.11 3.94 -10.24
CA GLU A 51 -1.17 3.52 -11.28
C GLU A 51 -1.88 2.61 -12.30
N SER A 52 -1.49 2.71 -13.58
CA SER A 52 -2.14 1.98 -14.67
C SER A 52 -2.07 0.46 -14.50
N ALA A 53 -1.04 -0.04 -13.81
CA ALA A 53 -0.88 -1.45 -13.47
C ALA A 53 -1.95 -1.95 -12.48
N ASN A 54 -2.47 -1.05 -11.65
CA ASN A 54 -3.46 -1.35 -10.60
C ASN A 54 -4.90 -1.00 -11.03
N ASP A 55 -5.08 -0.46 -12.24
CA ASP A 55 -6.40 -0.20 -12.80
C ASP A 55 -7.01 -1.48 -13.39
N THR A 56 -7.86 -2.10 -12.58
CA THR A 56 -8.56 -3.36 -12.89
C THR A 56 -10.00 -3.14 -13.39
N GLY A 57 -10.38 -1.91 -13.71
CA GLY A 57 -11.71 -1.57 -14.23
C GLY A 57 -12.07 -2.38 -15.48
N GLY A 58 -13.04 -3.29 -15.35
CA GLY A 58 -13.52 -4.14 -16.45
C GLY A 58 -12.57 -5.28 -16.86
N LYS A 59 -11.49 -5.52 -16.09
CA LYS A 59 -10.43 -6.50 -16.43
C LYS A 59 -10.43 -7.76 -15.55
N LEU A 60 -11.17 -7.76 -14.44
CA LEU A 60 -11.22 -8.88 -13.51
C LEU A 60 -12.61 -9.51 -13.46
N GLY A 61 -12.69 -10.83 -13.63
CA GLY A 61 -13.91 -11.61 -13.44
C GLY A 61 -14.28 -11.79 -11.96
N ALA A 62 -15.53 -12.16 -11.68
CA ALA A 62 -16.01 -12.40 -10.30
C ALA A 62 -15.32 -13.61 -9.62
N ASP A 63 -14.91 -14.58 -10.43
CA ASP A 63 -14.08 -15.73 -10.07
C ASP A 63 -12.68 -15.31 -9.57
N GLN A 64 -12.09 -14.31 -10.21
CA GLN A 64 -10.77 -13.80 -9.82
C GLN A 64 -10.82 -12.96 -8.54
N PHE A 65 -11.97 -12.35 -8.21
CA PHE A 65 -12.11 -11.57 -6.98
C PHE A 65 -11.85 -12.41 -5.73
N GLN A 66 -12.41 -13.62 -5.65
CA GLN A 66 -12.22 -14.48 -4.48
C GLN A 66 -10.76 -14.94 -4.35
N ALA A 67 -10.12 -15.28 -5.47
CA ALA A 67 -8.70 -15.65 -5.48
C ALA A 67 -7.81 -14.50 -4.99
N GLN A 68 -8.05 -13.29 -5.48
CA GLN A 68 -7.30 -12.10 -5.08
C GLN A 68 -7.57 -11.71 -3.61
N LYS A 69 -8.80 -11.90 -3.11
CA LYS A 69 -9.13 -11.72 -1.68
C LYS A 69 -8.36 -12.72 -0.83
N GLY A 70 -8.27 -13.98 -1.26
CA GLY A 70 -7.48 -15.01 -0.59
C GLY A 70 -6.00 -14.61 -0.50
N MET A 71 -5.40 -14.22 -1.62
CA MET A 71 -4.01 -13.75 -1.66
C MET A 71 -3.78 -12.52 -0.77
N PHE A 72 -4.70 -11.55 -0.78
CA PHE A 72 -4.62 -10.39 0.11
C PHE A 72 -4.59 -10.80 1.59
N ILE A 73 -5.50 -11.68 2.02
CA ILE A 73 -5.54 -12.17 3.42
C ILE A 73 -4.24 -12.89 3.78
N GLU A 74 -3.74 -13.76 2.90
CA GLU A 74 -2.49 -14.48 3.10
C GLU A 74 -1.30 -13.52 3.23
N THR A 75 -1.19 -12.52 2.35
CA THR A 75 -0.14 -11.49 2.42
C THR A 75 -0.22 -10.70 3.73
N MET A 76 -1.42 -10.33 4.18
CA MET A 76 -1.59 -9.62 5.45
C MET A 76 -1.18 -10.48 6.66
N GLN A 77 -1.47 -11.79 6.63
CA GLN A 77 -1.03 -12.72 7.67
C GLN A 77 0.50 -12.86 7.69
N GLN A 78 1.13 -12.99 6.52
CA GLN A 78 2.57 -13.02 6.39
C GLN A 78 3.20 -11.74 6.93
N PHE A 79 2.68 -10.57 6.54
CA PHE A 79 3.11 -9.28 7.05
C PHE A 79 3.01 -9.19 8.57
N ALA A 80 1.88 -9.59 9.15
CA ALA A 80 1.68 -9.59 10.61
C ALA A 80 2.60 -10.57 11.35
N SER A 81 3.02 -11.66 10.69
CA SER A 81 3.94 -12.66 11.26
C SER A 81 5.42 -12.29 11.13
N CYS A 82 5.75 -11.29 10.31
CA CYS A 82 7.12 -10.87 10.06
C CYS A 82 7.75 -10.26 11.32
N LYS A 83 8.84 -10.86 11.78
CA LYS A 83 9.62 -10.38 12.93
C LYS A 83 10.91 -9.66 12.52
N GLU A 84 11.25 -9.71 11.24
CA GLU A 84 12.44 -9.08 10.71
C GLU A 84 12.24 -7.57 10.56
N ALA A 85 13.33 -6.82 10.69
CA ALA A 85 13.28 -5.39 10.47
C ALA A 85 13.07 -5.09 8.98
N ILE A 86 12.02 -4.35 8.64
CA ILE A 86 11.81 -3.84 7.29
C ILE A 86 12.83 -2.74 7.01
N THR A 87 13.73 -2.97 6.05
CA THR A 87 14.83 -2.05 5.67
C THR A 87 14.58 -1.33 4.34
N LEU A 88 13.39 -1.51 3.76
CA LEU A 88 13.01 -0.96 2.46
C LEU A 88 12.75 0.55 2.53
N THR A 89 13.11 1.25 1.45
CA THR A 89 12.87 2.69 1.27
C THR A 89 11.54 2.90 0.57
N HIS A 90 10.63 3.65 1.17
CA HIS A 90 9.35 3.98 0.55
C HIS A 90 9.52 5.12 -0.48
N PRO A 91 9.00 5.02 -1.71
CA PRO A 91 9.17 6.05 -2.75
C PRO A 91 8.71 7.47 -2.32
N ALA A 92 7.57 7.55 -1.62
CA ALA A 92 7.00 8.82 -1.17
C ALA A 92 7.50 9.29 0.22
N PHE A 93 8.03 8.38 1.05
CA PHE A 93 8.31 8.67 2.47
C PHE A 93 9.79 8.48 2.86
N GLY A 94 10.62 7.99 1.94
CA GLY A 94 12.03 7.68 2.21
C GLY A 94 12.19 6.49 3.16
N ASN A 95 13.28 6.48 3.92
CA ASN A 95 13.57 5.41 4.87
C ASN A 95 12.57 5.45 6.03
N LEU A 96 11.86 4.35 6.24
CA LEU A 96 10.92 4.18 7.34
C LEU A 96 11.48 3.16 8.33
N THR A 97 11.21 3.35 9.63
CA THR A 97 11.39 2.27 10.61
C THR A 97 10.33 1.19 10.40
N THR A 98 10.55 -0.02 10.93
CA THR A 98 9.57 -1.10 10.87
C THR A 98 8.20 -0.69 11.44
N THR A 99 8.18 0.09 12.52
CA THR A 99 6.94 0.64 13.09
C THR A 99 6.27 1.64 12.14
N GLN A 100 7.03 2.52 11.49
CA GLN A 100 6.48 3.48 10.53
C GLN A 100 5.91 2.78 9.29
N TRP A 101 6.57 1.71 8.83
CA TRP A 101 6.04 0.81 7.81
C TRP A 101 4.70 0.20 8.23
N GLY A 102 4.61 -0.33 9.46
CA GLY A 102 3.35 -0.87 10.00
C GLY A 102 2.21 0.16 10.05
N ILE A 103 2.51 1.40 10.48
CA ILE A 103 1.50 2.48 10.50
C ILE A 103 1.05 2.83 9.08
N ALA A 104 1.99 2.99 8.14
CA ALA A 104 1.68 3.34 6.76
C ALA A 104 0.81 2.26 6.10
N GLU A 105 1.17 0.99 6.28
CA GLU A 105 0.43 -0.14 5.72
C GLU A 105 -0.98 -0.25 6.30
N TRP A 106 -1.11 -0.13 7.63
CA TRP A 106 -2.42 -0.14 8.29
C TRP A 106 -3.32 0.98 7.77
N LYS A 107 -2.82 2.23 7.73
CA LYS A 107 -3.62 3.36 7.24
C LYS A 107 -4.01 3.20 5.77
N HIS A 108 -3.10 2.69 4.93
CA HIS A 108 -3.35 2.50 3.50
C HIS A 108 -4.42 1.41 3.28
N THR A 109 -4.30 0.29 3.98
CA THR A 109 -5.28 -0.80 3.96
C THR A 109 -6.64 -0.33 4.46
N ASP A 110 -6.70 0.35 5.61
CA ASP A 110 -7.93 0.86 6.21
C ASP A 110 -8.65 1.85 5.28
N HIS A 111 -7.91 2.80 4.69
CA HIS A 111 -8.44 3.71 3.69
C HIS A 111 -9.10 2.99 2.52
N HIS A 112 -8.45 1.94 1.99
CA HIS A 112 -9.02 1.17 0.90
C HIS A 112 -10.27 0.40 1.35
N LEU A 113 -10.27 -0.27 2.50
CA LEU A 113 -11.45 -0.96 3.02
C LEU A 113 -12.64 0.00 3.18
N MET A 114 -12.43 1.17 3.78
CA MET A 114 -13.44 2.22 3.90
C MET A 114 -13.91 2.75 2.53
N GLN A 115 -13.00 2.92 1.56
CA GLN A 115 -13.36 3.36 0.21
C GLN A 115 -14.30 2.37 -0.49
N PHE A 116 -14.17 1.07 -0.20
CA PHE A 116 -15.05 0.04 -0.76
C PHE A 116 -16.27 -0.28 0.12
N GLY A 117 -16.39 0.36 1.29
CA GLY A 117 -17.49 0.16 2.22
C GLY A 117 -17.48 -1.24 2.87
N VAL A 118 -16.29 -1.78 3.14
CA VAL A 118 -16.07 -3.03 3.88
C VAL A 118 -15.80 -2.71 5.34
#